data_AF-A0A966J065-F1
#
_entry.id   AF-A0A966J065-F1
#
_cell.length_a   1.000
_cell.length_b   1.000
_cell.length_c   1.000
_cell.angle_alpha   90.00
_cell.angle_beta   90.00
_cell.angle_gamma   90.00
#
_symmetry.space_group_name_H-M   'P 1'
#
loop_
_entity.id
_entity.type
_entity.pdbx_description
1 polymer ?
#
loop_
_entity_poly.entity_id
_entity_poly.type
_entity_poly.pdbx_seq_one_letter_code
_entity_poly.pdbx_strand_id
1 'polypeptide(L)'
;MDKTQLIAIVRQLEDAVRAAEGELSRTRERLTDTRQQLEQEKASARALRTTLAAHKERQPIAKPASDAPQSVLEAVERAQALYSDALRIIPSAFTASKESEFPDPDTAWSYLKALGEVGRRRQDRALGRPLGEVFADLGVDYLPGPIDPTRKSPYVFRDGDREVDCADQLRKGSNPATCLRIYFTS
;
A
#
# COMPACT_ATOMS: atom_id res chain seq x y z
N MET A 1 5.02 -78.65 -1.20
CA MET A 1 4.92 -78.05 0.14
C MET A 1 4.39 -79.10 1.08
N ASP A 2 5.07 -79.31 2.20
CA ASP A 2 4.59 -80.21 3.25
C ASP A 2 3.51 -79.53 4.10
N LYS A 3 2.61 -80.31 4.70
CA LYS A 3 1.52 -79.85 5.57
C LYS A 3 2.02 -78.92 6.68
N THR A 4 3.20 -79.21 7.21
CA THR A 4 3.87 -78.42 8.26
C THR A 4 4.23 -77.01 7.78
N GLN A 5 4.67 -76.87 6.53
CA GLN A 5 5.01 -75.59 5.92
C GLN A 5 3.75 -74.73 5.65
N LEU A 6 2.66 -75.37 5.21
CA LEU A 6 1.38 -74.69 5.02
C LEU A 6 0.82 -74.13 6.35
N ILE A 7 0.90 -74.91 7.43
CA ILE A 7 0.46 -74.46 8.76
C ILE A 7 1.30 -73.25 9.25
N ALA A 8 2.61 -73.27 9.00
CA ALA A 8 3.49 -72.16 9.37
C ALA A 8 3.15 -70.87 8.60
N ILE A 9 2.88 -70.97 7.30
CA ILE A 9 2.49 -69.82 6.47
C ILE A 9 1.13 -69.26 6.90
N VAL A 10 0.15 -70.12 7.18
CA VAL A 10 -1.17 -69.68 7.65
C VAL A 10 -1.05 -68.91 8.96
N ARG A 11 -0.27 -69.41 9.92
CA ARG A 11 -0.01 -68.69 11.18
C ARG A 11 0.66 -67.34 10.97
N GLN A 12 1.65 -67.28 10.08
CA GLN A 12 2.33 -66.02 9.76
C GLN A 12 1.39 -65.01 9.11
N LEU A 13 0.48 -65.46 8.24
CA LEU A 13 -0.56 -64.61 7.64
C LEU A 13 -1.58 -64.15 8.68
N GLU A 14 -2.00 -65.01 9.61
CA GLU A 14 -2.89 -64.65 10.72
C GLU A 14 -2.28 -63.58 11.62
N ASP A 15 -0.99 -63.72 11.97
CA ASP A 15 -0.27 -62.71 12.77
C ASP A 15 -0.11 -61.39 12.00
N ALA A 16 0.17 -61.45 10.70
CA ALA A 16 0.26 -60.27 9.84
C ALA A 16 -1.09 -59.53 9.71
N VAL A 17 -2.19 -60.26 9.56
CA VAL A 17 -3.55 -59.69 9.52
C VAL A 17 -3.87 -59.02 10.85
N ARG A 18 -3.58 -59.67 11.98
CA ARG A 18 -3.81 -59.08 13.31
C ARG A 18 -2.99 -57.80 13.53
N ALA A 19 -1.73 -57.77 13.06
CA ALA A 19 -0.90 -56.57 13.12
C ALA A 19 -1.47 -55.43 12.26
N ALA A 20 -1.89 -55.74 11.02
CA ALA A 20 -2.50 -54.77 10.11
C ALA A 20 -3.83 -54.22 10.64
N GLU A 21 -4.67 -55.05 11.26
CA GLU A 21 -5.89 -54.62 11.94
C GLU A 21 -5.60 -53.67 13.11
N GLY A 22 -4.54 -53.94 13.88
CA GLY A 22 -4.09 -53.06 14.96
C GLY A 22 -3.58 -51.70 14.46
N GLU A 23 -2.88 -51.66 13.32
CA GLU A 23 -2.47 -50.41 12.67
C GLU A 23 -3.66 -49.67 12.06
N LEU A 24 -4.61 -50.37 11.44
CA LEU A 24 -5.82 -49.79 10.91
C LEU A 24 -6.69 -49.17 12.01
N SER A 25 -6.76 -49.81 13.18
CA SER A 25 -7.45 -49.25 14.35
C SER A 25 -6.80 -47.94 14.82
N ARG A 26 -5.47 -47.93 14.97
CA ARG A 26 -4.71 -46.74 15.39
C ARG A 26 -4.78 -45.59 14.40
N THR A 27 -4.77 -45.88 13.09
CA THR A 27 -4.90 -44.83 12.06
C THR A 27 -6.30 -44.25 12.01
N ARG A 28 -7.34 -45.07 12.22
CA ARG A 28 -8.73 -44.59 12.36
C ARG A 28 -8.91 -43.68 13.56
N GLU A 29 -8.32 -44.03 14.70
CA GLU A 29 -8.35 -43.21 15.92
C GLU A 29 -7.67 -41.85 15.71
N ARG A 30 -6.48 -41.83 15.10
CA ARG A 30 -5.81 -40.57 14.72
C ARG A 30 -6.62 -39.73 13.74
N LEU A 31 -7.32 -40.38 12.81
CA LEU A 31 -8.18 -39.68 11.84
C LEU A 31 -9.40 -39.05 12.54
N THR A 32 -9.98 -39.71 13.55
CA THR A 32 -11.07 -39.14 14.32
C THR A 32 -10.60 -37.93 15.14
N ASP A 33 -9.44 -38.02 15.79
CA ASP A 33 -8.88 -36.93 16.59
C ASP A 33 -8.58 -35.69 15.73
N THR A 34 -7.92 -35.89 14.59
CA THR A 34 -7.59 -34.80 13.66
C THR A 34 -8.83 -34.14 13.06
N ARG A 35 -9.88 -34.92 12.76
CA ARG A 35 -11.17 -34.37 12.32
C ARG A 35 -11.82 -33.54 13.41
N GLN A 36 -11.76 -33.98 14.67
CA GLN A 36 -12.31 -33.23 15.80
C GLN A 36 -11.56 -31.90 16.02
N GLN A 37 -10.23 -31.91 15.92
CA GLN A 37 -9.41 -30.70 16.00
C GLN A 37 -9.76 -29.70 14.88
N LEU A 38 -9.90 -30.19 13.64
CA LEU A 38 -10.27 -29.34 12.51
C LEU A 38 -11.65 -28.69 12.69
N GLU A 39 -12.64 -29.43 13.20
CA GLU A 39 -13.96 -28.87 13.46
C GLU A 39 -13.95 -27.85 14.62
N GLN A 40 -13.12 -28.07 15.66
CA GLN A 40 -12.91 -27.08 16.72
C GLN A 40 -12.28 -25.79 16.18
N GLU A 41 -11.28 -25.89 15.30
CA GLU A 41 -10.63 -24.73 14.68
C GLU A 41 -11.57 -23.97 13.73
N LYS A 42 -12.39 -24.69 12.94
CA LYS A 42 -13.43 -24.05 12.13
C LYS A 42 -14.46 -23.31 12.99
N ALA A 43 -14.86 -23.90 14.11
CA ALA A 43 -15.79 -23.27 15.04
C ALA A 43 -15.18 -22.00 15.67
N SER A 44 -13.91 -22.04 16.09
CA SER A 44 -13.21 -20.87 16.64
C SER A 44 -13.03 -19.77 15.59
N ALA A 45 -12.66 -20.10 14.35
CA ALA A 45 -12.53 -19.14 13.26
C ALA A 45 -13.87 -18.48 12.90
N ARG A 46 -14.97 -19.24 12.94
CA ARG A 46 -16.33 -18.68 12.76
C ARG A 46 -16.68 -17.73 13.91
N ALA A 47 -16.42 -18.12 15.16
CA ALA A 47 -16.66 -17.26 16.31
C ALA A 47 -15.87 -15.94 16.21
N LEU A 48 -14.58 -16.00 15.84
CA LEU A 48 -13.75 -14.83 15.63
C LEU A 48 -14.24 -13.93 14.50
N ARG A 49 -14.74 -14.50 13.39
CA ARG A 49 -15.36 -13.71 12.31
C ARG A 49 -16.63 -13.01 12.78
N THR A 50 -17.46 -13.69 13.56
CA THR A 50 -18.69 -13.11 14.12
C THR A 50 -18.37 -12.01 15.13
N THR A 51 -17.38 -12.19 16.01
CA THR A 51 -16.96 -11.15 16.95
C THR A 51 -16.31 -9.97 16.24
N LEU A 52 -15.51 -10.21 15.20
CA LEU A 52 -14.96 -9.15 14.35
C LEU A 52 -16.07 -8.36 13.64
N ALA A 53 -17.07 -9.03 13.08
CA ALA A 53 -18.21 -8.39 12.44
C ALA A 53 -19.03 -7.55 13.43
N ALA A 54 -19.33 -8.11 14.61
CA ALA A 54 -20.02 -7.40 15.67
C ALA A 54 -19.20 -6.21 16.20
N HIS A 55 -17.87 -6.31 16.23
CA HIS A 55 -16.99 -5.20 16.59
C HIS A 55 -16.97 -4.11 15.53
N LYS A 56 -17.04 -4.47 14.23
CA LYS A 56 -17.20 -3.49 13.14
C LYS A 56 -18.56 -2.77 13.20
N GLU A 57 -19.63 -3.46 13.60
CA GLU A 57 -20.97 -2.87 13.71
C GLU A 57 -21.17 -2.02 14.98
N ARG A 58 -20.48 -2.35 16.08
CA ARG A 58 -20.58 -1.64 17.36
C ARG A 58 -19.56 -0.53 17.55
N GLN A 59 -18.63 -0.37 16.61
CA GLN A 59 -17.90 0.89 16.54
C GLN A 59 -18.94 1.97 16.20
N PRO A 60 -19.11 3.02 17.04
CA PRO A 60 -19.82 4.19 16.57
C PRO A 60 -19.15 4.58 15.26
N ILE A 61 -19.93 4.99 14.26
CA ILE A 61 -19.41 5.63 13.06
C ILE A 61 -18.73 6.91 13.56
N ALA A 62 -17.52 6.78 14.07
CA ALA A 62 -16.56 7.84 14.11
C ALA A 62 -16.55 8.28 12.65
N LYS A 63 -17.00 9.52 12.41
CA LYS A 63 -16.58 10.26 11.21
C LYS A 63 -15.13 9.83 10.98
N PRO A 64 -14.77 9.23 9.83
CA PRO A 64 -13.39 8.83 9.62
C PRO A 64 -12.56 10.03 10.04
N ALA A 65 -11.63 9.84 10.99
CA ALA A 65 -10.70 10.89 11.35
C ALA A 65 -10.23 11.45 10.02
N SER A 66 -10.57 12.70 9.74
CA SER A 66 -10.44 13.33 8.44
C SER A 66 -9.11 12.91 7.82
N ASP A 67 -9.13 11.98 6.86
CA ASP A 67 -7.94 11.58 6.11
C ASP A 67 -7.48 12.77 5.23
N ALA A 68 -8.37 13.74 5.09
CA ALA A 68 -8.19 15.09 4.62
C ALA A 68 -7.31 15.91 5.60
N PRO A 69 -6.13 16.40 5.17
CA PRO A 69 -5.28 17.25 6.00
C PRO A 69 -6.01 18.56 6.35
N GLN A 70 -5.71 19.09 7.53
CA GLN A 70 -6.31 20.32 8.06
C GLN A 70 -5.65 21.58 7.51
N SER A 71 -4.45 21.44 6.93
CA SER A 71 -3.69 22.55 6.34
C SER A 71 -2.81 22.08 5.18
N VAL A 72 -2.38 23.02 4.34
CA VAL A 72 -1.43 22.75 3.26
C VAL A 72 -0.08 22.25 3.82
N LEU A 73 0.36 22.81 4.95
CA LEU A 73 1.56 22.33 5.65
C LEU A 73 1.44 20.86 6.03
N GLU A 74 0.31 20.46 6.61
CA GLU A 74 0.07 19.07 6.98
C GLU A 74 0.06 18.15 5.74
N ALA A 75 -0.48 18.61 4.61
CA ALA A 75 -0.43 17.87 3.35
C ALA A 75 1.03 17.64 2.88
N VAL A 76 1.90 18.65 3.03
CA VAL A 76 3.33 18.58 2.70
C VAL A 76 4.08 17.64 3.65
N GLU A 77 3.83 17.73 4.96
CA GLU A 77 4.45 16.86 5.97
C GLU A 77 4.06 15.40 5.76
N ARG A 78 2.78 15.13 5.50
CA ARG A 78 2.28 13.80 5.14
C ARG A 78 2.92 13.29 3.85
N ALA A 79 3.09 14.15 2.84
CA ALA A 79 3.73 13.77 1.58
C ALA A 79 5.20 13.40 1.78
N GLN A 80 5.94 14.18 2.57
CA GLN A 80 7.32 13.87 2.91
C GLN A 80 7.43 12.53 3.65
N ALA A 81 6.51 12.24 4.57
CA ALA A 81 6.52 10.98 5.30
C ALA A 81 6.22 9.77 4.41
N LEU A 82 5.19 9.86 3.56
CA LEU A 82 4.71 8.73 2.74
C LEU A 82 5.49 8.49 1.46
N TYR A 83 6.11 9.53 0.89
CA TYR A 83 6.81 9.49 -0.39
C TYR A 83 8.28 9.91 -0.25
N SER A 84 8.90 9.77 0.92
CA SER A 84 10.33 10.11 1.14
C SER A 84 11.29 9.35 0.23
N ASP A 85 10.86 8.21 -0.29
CA ASP A 85 11.58 7.39 -1.28
C ASP A 85 11.60 8.03 -2.68
N ALA A 86 10.54 8.76 -3.05
CA ALA A 86 10.32 9.31 -4.38
C ALA A 86 10.42 10.84 -4.47
N LEU A 87 10.08 11.53 -3.37
CA LEU A 87 10.01 12.98 -3.27
C LEU A 87 11.01 13.50 -2.25
N ARG A 88 11.83 14.44 -2.70
CA ARG A 88 12.64 15.30 -1.83
C ARG A 88 11.96 16.66 -1.74
N ILE A 89 11.36 16.97 -0.59
CA ILE A 89 10.76 18.28 -0.34
C ILE A 89 11.84 19.20 0.25
N ILE A 90 12.11 20.31 -0.44
CA ILE A 90 13.10 21.31 0.01
C ILE A 90 12.57 22.13 1.20
N PRO A 91 13.44 22.65 2.10
CA PRO A 91 13.02 23.38 3.29
C PRO A 91 12.10 24.58 3.00
N SER A 92 12.34 25.30 1.91
CA SER A 92 11.51 26.46 1.51
C SER A 92 10.06 26.09 1.19
N ALA A 93 9.80 24.85 0.78
CA ALA A 93 8.43 24.38 0.52
C ALA A 93 7.62 24.25 1.83
N PHE A 94 8.26 23.85 2.93
CA PHE A 94 7.60 23.83 4.25
C PHE A 94 7.24 25.25 4.71
N THR A 95 8.16 26.21 4.59
CA THR A 95 7.89 27.62 4.90
C THR A 95 6.74 28.16 4.05
N ALA A 96 6.78 27.95 2.73
CA ALA A 96 5.73 28.40 1.82
C ALA A 96 4.36 27.75 2.12
N SER A 97 4.35 26.45 2.45
CA SER A 97 3.11 25.73 2.79
C SER A 97 2.49 26.19 4.11
N LYS A 98 3.31 26.65 5.07
CA LYS A 98 2.85 27.20 6.34
C LYS A 98 2.18 28.57 6.18
N GLU A 99 2.67 29.38 5.25
CA GLU A 99 2.15 30.71 4.93
C GLU A 99 1.01 30.68 3.88
N SER A 100 0.76 29.50 3.29
CA SER A 100 -0.21 29.34 2.22
C SER A 100 -1.65 29.45 2.73
N GLU A 101 -2.38 30.45 2.21
CA GLU A 101 -3.81 30.66 2.44
C GLU A 101 -4.71 29.84 1.48
N PHE A 102 -4.15 28.88 0.76
CA PHE A 102 -4.93 28.05 -0.18
C PHE A 102 -6.08 27.35 0.56
N PRO A 103 -7.34 27.56 0.13
CA PRO A 103 -8.53 27.22 0.91
C PRO A 103 -8.86 25.73 0.95
N ASP A 104 -8.23 24.91 0.12
CA ASP A 104 -8.57 23.49 -0.06
C ASP A 104 -7.35 22.56 0.14
N PRO A 105 -6.97 22.23 1.38
CA PRO A 105 -5.86 21.32 1.67
C PRO A 105 -5.99 19.95 1.01
N ASP A 106 -7.20 19.47 0.71
CA ASP A 106 -7.43 18.16 0.09
C ASP A 106 -6.95 18.12 -1.35
N THR A 107 -7.18 19.20 -2.09
CA THR A 107 -6.62 19.34 -3.44
C THR A 107 -5.10 19.39 -3.40
N ALA A 108 -4.51 20.11 -2.43
CA ALA A 108 -3.06 20.15 -2.28
C ALA A 108 -2.48 18.75 -1.97
N TRP A 109 -3.16 18.00 -1.11
CA TRP A 109 -2.80 16.61 -0.79
C TRP A 109 -2.90 15.69 -2.01
N SER A 110 -3.99 15.76 -2.76
CA SER A 110 -4.19 14.96 -3.97
C SER A 110 -3.08 15.21 -5.00
N TYR A 111 -2.67 16.47 -5.17
CA TYR A 111 -1.61 16.86 -6.10
C TYR A 111 -0.23 16.33 -5.65
N LEU A 112 0.09 16.43 -4.35
CA LEU A 112 1.32 15.87 -3.80
C LEU A 112 1.36 14.33 -3.89
N LYS A 113 0.22 13.68 -3.68
CA LYS A 113 0.06 12.23 -3.83
C LYS A 113 0.33 11.79 -5.27
N ALA A 114 -0.25 12.51 -6.24
CA ALA A 114 -0.01 12.26 -7.66
C ALA A 114 1.47 12.45 -8.01
N LEU A 115 2.11 13.50 -7.51
CA LEU A 115 3.54 13.74 -7.72
C LEU A 115 4.40 12.60 -7.16
N GLY A 116 4.09 12.11 -5.97
CA GLY A 116 4.81 10.99 -5.34
C GLY A 116 4.66 9.68 -6.12
N GLU A 117 3.45 9.37 -6.58
CA GLU A 117 3.19 8.20 -7.42
C GLU A 117 3.92 8.28 -8.77
N VAL A 118 3.92 9.44 -9.42
CA VAL A 118 4.68 9.66 -10.66
C VAL A 118 6.18 9.54 -10.41
N GLY A 119 6.67 10.06 -9.28
CA GLY A 119 8.06 9.92 -8.85
C GLY A 119 8.50 8.45 -8.75
N ARG A 120 7.70 7.61 -8.09
CA ARG A 120 7.95 6.16 -7.98
C ARG A 120 7.97 5.48 -9.34
N ARG A 121 6.94 5.69 -10.16
CA ARG A 121 6.87 5.13 -11.52
C ARG A 121 8.06 5.54 -12.37
N ARG A 122 8.65 6.72 -12.12
CA ARG A 122 9.82 7.22 -12.83
C ARG A 122 11.08 6.50 -12.39
N GLN A 123 11.27 6.31 -11.08
CA GLN A 123 12.37 5.52 -10.54
C GLN A 123 12.35 4.08 -11.07
N ASP A 124 11.15 3.49 -11.19
CA ASP A 124 10.94 2.15 -11.73
C ASP A 124 11.03 2.07 -13.28
N ARG A 125 11.32 3.19 -13.96
CA ARG A 125 11.31 3.32 -15.43
C ARG A 125 10.00 2.86 -16.09
N ALA A 126 8.90 2.91 -15.35
CA ALA A 126 7.59 2.40 -15.72
C ALA A 126 6.65 3.47 -16.31
N LEU A 127 7.10 4.72 -16.46
CA LEU A 127 6.25 5.81 -16.96
C LEU A 127 5.78 5.58 -18.41
N GLY A 128 6.69 5.20 -19.31
CA GLY A 128 6.42 4.87 -20.72
C GLY A 128 5.74 5.95 -21.58
N ARG A 129 5.34 7.08 -20.98
CA ARG A 129 4.50 8.14 -21.55
C ARG A 129 4.99 9.52 -21.07
N PRO A 130 4.64 10.61 -21.79
CA PRO A 130 4.97 11.97 -21.37
C PRO A 130 4.34 12.31 -20.01
N LEU A 131 5.05 13.11 -19.19
CA LEU A 131 4.58 13.52 -17.85
C LEU A 131 3.20 14.18 -17.89
N GLY A 132 2.96 15.03 -18.88
CA GLY A 132 1.67 15.71 -19.03
C GLY A 132 0.49 14.76 -19.20
N GLU A 133 0.65 13.64 -19.91
CA GLU A 133 -0.39 12.63 -20.04
C GLU A 133 -0.64 11.88 -18.73
N VAL A 134 0.44 11.54 -18.01
CA VAL A 134 0.32 10.81 -16.75
C VAL A 134 -0.34 11.67 -15.66
N PHE A 135 -0.02 12.96 -15.58
CA PHE A 135 -0.68 13.87 -14.65
C PHE A 135 -2.14 14.15 -15.04
N ALA A 136 -2.44 14.26 -16.34
CA ALA A 136 -3.81 14.40 -16.81
C ALA A 136 -4.69 13.20 -16.43
N ASP A 137 -4.16 11.97 -16.55
CA ASP A 137 -4.86 10.74 -16.12
C ASP A 137 -5.14 10.73 -14.60
N LEU A 138 -4.32 11.43 -13.81
CA LEU A 138 -4.48 11.60 -12.36
C LEU A 138 -5.34 12.83 -12.00
N GLY A 139 -5.87 13.57 -12.98
CA GLY A 139 -6.70 14.75 -12.76
C GLY A 139 -5.92 15.98 -12.26
N VAL A 140 -4.63 16.04 -12.56
CA VAL A 140 -3.72 17.10 -12.14
C VAL A 140 -3.27 17.91 -13.35
N ASP A 141 -3.46 19.24 -13.32
CA ASP A 141 -3.01 20.08 -14.43
C ASP A 141 -1.50 20.28 -14.34
N TYR A 142 -0.77 19.74 -15.30
CA TYR A 142 0.69 19.89 -15.44
C TYR A 142 1.01 20.97 -16.48
N LEU A 143 1.92 21.88 -16.14
CA LEU A 143 2.55 22.78 -17.10
C LEU A 143 4.07 22.53 -17.13
N PRO A 144 4.63 22.19 -18.31
CA PRO A 144 6.07 22.03 -18.44
C PRO A 144 6.78 23.37 -18.28
N GLY A 145 8.03 23.30 -17.83
CA GLY A 145 8.92 24.45 -17.80
C GLY A 145 9.22 25.04 -19.18
N PRO A 146 9.80 26.26 -19.22
CA PRO A 146 10.21 26.88 -20.48
C PRO A 146 11.21 26.00 -21.24
N ILE A 147 10.93 25.76 -22.53
CA ILE A 147 11.76 24.92 -23.42
C ILE A 147 13.08 25.64 -23.80
N ASP A 148 13.12 26.96 -23.70
CA ASP A 148 14.26 27.79 -24.09
C ASP A 148 15.31 27.87 -22.95
N PRO A 149 16.50 27.27 -23.12
CA PRO A 149 17.55 27.24 -22.10
C PRO A 149 18.20 28.61 -21.84
N THR A 150 17.93 29.61 -22.68
CA THR A 150 18.44 30.99 -22.49
C THR A 150 17.54 31.83 -21.59
N ARG A 151 16.28 31.42 -21.41
CA ARG A 151 15.39 32.02 -20.42
C ARG A 151 15.68 31.39 -19.06
N LYS A 152 16.21 32.20 -18.13
CA LYS A 152 16.27 31.79 -16.72
C LYS A 152 14.87 31.40 -16.26
N SER A 153 14.71 30.16 -15.78
CA SER A 153 13.50 29.76 -15.07
C SER A 153 13.31 30.71 -13.88
N PRO A 154 12.15 31.34 -13.72
CA PRO A 154 11.90 32.25 -12.60
C PRO A 154 11.78 31.52 -11.25
N TYR A 155 11.91 30.19 -11.22
CA TYR A 155 11.61 29.32 -10.07
C TYR A 155 12.84 28.52 -9.62
N VAL A 156 13.94 29.24 -9.36
CA VAL A 156 15.15 28.68 -8.75
C VAL A 156 15.03 28.76 -7.24
N PHE A 157 15.13 27.62 -6.56
CA PHE A 157 15.06 27.51 -5.12
C PHE A 157 16.41 27.12 -4.52
N ARG A 158 16.69 27.54 -3.29
CA ARG A 158 17.90 27.14 -2.57
C ARG A 158 17.64 25.93 -1.69
N ASP A 159 18.52 24.95 -1.77
CA ASP A 159 18.56 23.76 -0.92
C ASP A 159 19.98 23.59 -0.35
N GLY A 160 20.21 24.19 0.82
CA GLY A 160 21.54 24.35 1.39
C GLY A 160 22.45 25.20 0.50
N ASP A 161 23.61 24.66 0.12
CA ASP A 161 24.57 25.32 -0.78
C ASP A 161 24.26 25.13 -2.26
N ARG A 162 23.14 24.48 -2.60
CA ARG A 162 22.74 24.18 -3.99
C ARG A 162 21.55 25.04 -4.42
N GLU A 163 21.58 25.46 -5.68
CA GLU A 163 20.42 26.02 -6.36
C GLU A 163 19.75 24.93 -7.19
N VAL A 164 18.43 24.81 -7.05
CA VAL A 164 17.58 23.82 -7.72
C VAL A 164 16.63 24.56 -8.65
N ASP A 165 16.75 24.32 -9.94
CA ASP A 165 15.84 24.85 -10.95
C ASP A 165 14.59 23.95 -11.05
N CYS A 166 13.45 24.47 -10.58
CA CYS A 166 12.16 23.80 -10.66
C CYS A 166 11.34 24.40 -11.80
N ALA A 167 11.63 23.95 -13.01
CA ALA A 167 10.98 24.45 -14.21
C ALA A 167 9.53 23.96 -14.34
N ASP A 168 9.24 22.75 -13.89
CA ASP A 168 7.93 22.12 -14.01
C ASP A 168 6.97 22.55 -12.90
N GLN A 169 5.67 22.62 -13.22
CA GLN A 169 4.66 22.97 -12.23
C GLN A 169 3.37 22.16 -12.36
N LEU A 170 2.80 21.82 -11.21
CA LEU A 170 1.40 21.39 -11.08
C LEU A 170 0.56 22.60 -10.68
N ARG A 171 -0.56 22.83 -11.36
CA ARG A 171 -1.39 24.01 -11.17
C ARG A 171 -2.83 23.62 -10.86
N LYS A 172 -3.46 24.31 -9.91
CA LYS A 172 -4.92 24.34 -9.79
C LYS A 172 -5.39 25.78 -9.87
N GLY A 173 -6.33 26.05 -10.78
CA GLY A 173 -6.97 27.36 -10.87
C GLY A 173 -6.09 28.48 -11.43
N SER A 174 -6.75 29.57 -11.81
CA SER A 174 -6.13 30.73 -12.47
C SER A 174 -6.07 31.98 -11.61
N ASN A 175 -6.87 32.06 -10.55
CA ASN A 175 -6.91 33.18 -9.61
C ASN A 175 -5.70 33.14 -8.65
N PRO A 176 -4.84 34.17 -8.58
CA PRO A 176 -3.70 34.20 -7.68
C PRO A 176 -4.02 33.94 -6.20
N ALA A 177 -5.21 34.34 -5.73
CA ALA A 177 -5.62 34.18 -4.33
C ALA A 177 -6.09 32.76 -3.98
N THR A 178 -6.47 31.96 -4.98
CA THR A 178 -7.01 30.61 -4.76
C THR A 178 -6.32 29.57 -5.64
N CYS A 179 -5.20 29.92 -6.27
CA CYS A 179 -4.47 28.97 -7.10
C CYS A 179 -3.47 28.18 -6.27
N LEU A 180 -3.39 26.89 -6.56
CA LEU A 180 -2.30 26.05 -6.12
C LEU A 180 -1.23 26.02 -7.21
N ARG A 181 0.03 26.21 -6.82
CA ARG A 181 1.18 25.97 -7.69
C ARG A 181 2.22 25.17 -6.93
N ILE A 182 2.56 23.99 -7.45
CA ILE A 182 3.61 23.13 -6.91
C ILE A 182 4.72 23.06 -7.96
N TYR A 183 5.86 23.66 -7.65
CA TYR A 183 7.04 23.63 -8.51
C TYR A 183 7.89 22.40 -8.20
N PHE A 184 8.33 21.70 -9.23
CA PHE A 184 9.18 20.53 -9.08
C PHE A 184 10.20 20.42 -10.22
N THR A 185 11.15 19.53 -10.01
CA THR A 185 12.12 19.12 -11.02
C THR A 185 12.27 17.61 -10.94
N SER A 186 12.60 17.00 -12.07
CA SER A 186 12.55 15.55 -12.24
C SER A 186 13.91 14.98 -12.63
#